data_AF-A0A936WKD8-F1
#
_entry.id   AF-A0A936WKD8-F1
#
_cell.length_a   1.000
_cell.length_b   1.000
_cell.length_c   1.000
_cell.angle_alpha   90.00
_cell.angle_beta   90.00
_cell.angle_gamma   90.00
#
_symmetry.space_group_name_H-M   'P 1'
#
loop_
_entity.id
_entity.type
_entity.pdbx_description
1 polymer ?
#
loop_
_entity_poly.entity_id
_entity_poly.type
_entity_poly.pdbx_seq_one_letter_code
_entity_poly.pdbx_strand_id
1 'polypeptide(L)'
;MGEGTRFEMRIPRLITILGFFALSIGCMSKTTDVSTDPIYKGMVGNEFITKTDTVAFSFSESKGHIHLDVFGTTGLPNQKDLPPRLPFEYYDRQILGVLPQGSTFRIVKVTRWKTFEDSGIDYMAVITSDGPFQGKEMEVTWLAEMTFYPNVPKFNPKYVEPVKGEISHHRGRL
;
A
#
# COMPACT_ATOMS: atom_id res chain seq x y z
N MET A 1 -65.93 2.06 42.95
CA MET A 1 -65.59 3.27 42.17
C MET A 1 -64.20 3.67 42.64
N GLY A 2 -63.10 3.46 41.94
CA GLY A 2 -62.80 3.36 40.52
C GLY A 2 -61.39 3.95 40.39
N GLU A 3 -60.37 3.15 40.67
CA GLU A 3 -58.96 3.57 40.57
C GLU A 3 -58.59 3.77 39.10
N GLY A 4 -58.29 5.02 38.73
CA GLY A 4 -57.75 5.37 37.42
C GLY A 4 -56.23 5.44 37.48
N THR A 5 -55.54 4.33 37.20
CA THR A 5 -54.09 4.29 37.01
C THR A 5 -53.69 5.09 35.77
N ARG A 6 -52.96 6.19 35.97
CA ARG A 6 -52.20 6.88 34.92
C ARG A 6 -51.05 5.99 34.45
N PHE A 7 -51.05 5.63 33.17
CA PHE A 7 -49.87 5.08 32.50
C PHE A 7 -48.85 6.21 32.27
N GLU A 8 -47.84 6.32 33.13
CA GLU A 8 -46.62 7.07 32.82
C GLU A 8 -45.81 6.28 31.79
N MET A 9 -45.78 6.77 30.56
CA MET A 9 -44.95 6.23 29.49
C MET A 9 -43.49 6.62 29.76
N ARG A 10 -42.78 5.79 30.54
CA ARG A 10 -41.32 5.88 30.68
C ARG A 10 -40.69 5.43 29.37
N ILE A 11 -40.41 6.36 28.46
CA ILE A 11 -39.59 6.12 27.27
C ILE A 11 -38.24 5.58 27.79
N PRO A 12 -37.92 4.30 27.58
CA PRO A 12 -36.74 3.71 28.20
C PRO A 12 -35.50 4.27 27.51
N ARG A 13 -34.45 4.48 28.31
CA ARG A 13 -33.07 4.86 27.94
C ARG A 13 -32.41 3.98 26.85
N LEU A 14 -33.14 3.03 26.27
CA LEU A 14 -32.74 2.10 25.23
C LEU A 14 -32.57 2.76 23.86
N ILE A 15 -33.36 3.80 23.54
CA ILE A 15 -33.33 4.46 22.22
C ILE A 15 -32.03 5.27 22.03
N THR A 16 -31.46 5.81 23.10
CA THR A 16 -30.22 6.60 23.05
C THR A 16 -28.97 5.72 22.81
N ILE A 17 -28.99 4.46 23.27
CA ILE A 17 -27.86 3.52 23.12
C ILE A 17 -27.79 2.97 21.68
N LEU A 18 -28.94 2.77 21.02
CA LEU A 18 -29.00 2.33 19.62
C LEU A 18 -28.53 3.40 18.62
N GLY A 19 -28.72 4.68 18.92
CA GLY A 19 -28.23 5.79 18.06
C GLY A 19 -26.70 5.93 18.04
N PHE A 20 -26.02 5.62 19.15
CA PHE A 20 -24.55 5.68 19.23
C PHE A 20 -23.85 4.50 18.54
N PHE A 21 -24.49 3.32 18.49
CA PHE A 21 -23.97 2.16 17.75
C PHE A 21 -24.09 2.31 16.22
N ALA A 22 -25.07 3.07 15.73
CA ALA A 22 -25.21 3.33 14.29
C ALA A 22 -24.14 4.29 13.73
N LEU A 23 -23.56 5.16 14.57
CA LEU A 23 -22.47 6.08 14.18
C LEU A 23 -21.07 5.45 14.24
N SER A 24 -20.94 4.22 14.74
CA SER A 24 -19.66 3.50 14.87
C SER A 24 -19.44 2.42 13.79
N ILE A 25 -20.33 2.32 12.81
CA ILE A 25 -20.06 1.68 11.51
C ILE A 25 -19.28 2.73 10.68
N GLY A 26 -18.10 3.15 11.10
CA GLY A 26 -16.89 2.38 10.95
C GLY A 26 -16.26 2.82 9.64
N CYS A 27 -15.14 3.54 9.72
CA CYS A 27 -14.25 3.81 8.59
C CYS A 27 -13.70 2.47 8.05
N MET A 28 -14.55 1.69 7.38
CA MET A 28 -14.17 0.42 6.79
C MET A 28 -13.44 0.71 5.49
N SER A 29 -12.11 0.61 5.53
CA SER A 29 -11.32 0.48 4.30
C SER A 29 -11.58 -0.91 3.72
N LYS A 30 -12.12 -0.97 2.49
CA LYS A 30 -12.24 -2.22 1.74
C LYS A 30 -11.06 -2.36 0.79
N THR A 31 -10.26 -3.39 1.00
CA THR A 31 -9.19 -3.77 0.07
C THR A 31 -9.64 -4.92 -0.81
N THR A 32 -9.58 -4.75 -2.13
CA THR A 32 -9.97 -5.75 -3.13
C THR A 32 -8.81 -6.04 -4.06
N ASP A 33 -8.52 -7.30 -4.33
CA ASP A 33 -7.57 -7.68 -5.37
C ASP A 33 -8.17 -7.37 -6.75
N VAL A 34 -7.48 -6.54 -7.53
CA VAL A 34 -7.88 -6.13 -8.89
C VAL A 34 -6.85 -6.57 -9.93
N SER A 35 -5.98 -7.51 -9.58
CA SER A 35 -4.90 -8.02 -10.45
C SER A 35 -5.43 -8.62 -11.77
N THR A 36 -6.67 -9.10 -11.80
CA THR A 36 -7.30 -9.71 -12.98
C THR A 36 -8.14 -8.74 -13.81
N ASP A 37 -8.38 -7.52 -13.33
CA ASP A 37 -9.11 -6.48 -14.06
C ASP A 37 -8.35 -6.14 -15.36
N PRO A 38 -9.02 -6.06 -16.53
CA PRO A 38 -8.37 -5.75 -17.81
C PRO A 38 -7.42 -4.55 -17.79
N ILE A 39 -7.67 -3.56 -16.93
CA ILE A 39 -6.83 -2.37 -16.76
C ILE A 39 -5.47 -2.71 -16.14
N TYR A 40 -5.42 -3.67 -15.22
CA TYR A 40 -4.22 -4.00 -14.43
C TYR A 40 -3.59 -5.36 -14.78
N LYS A 41 -4.29 -6.21 -15.53
CA LYS A 41 -3.83 -7.57 -15.88
C LYS A 41 -2.44 -7.59 -16.54
N GLY A 42 -2.08 -6.54 -17.27
CA GLY A 42 -0.76 -6.41 -17.90
C GLY A 42 0.36 -5.92 -17.00
N MET A 43 0.08 -5.59 -15.72
CA MET A 43 1.07 -5.09 -14.77
C MET A 43 1.72 -6.21 -13.95
N VAL A 44 0.92 -7.19 -13.51
CA VAL A 44 1.41 -8.32 -12.72
C VAL A 44 2.38 -9.15 -13.56
N GLY A 45 3.53 -9.49 -12.98
CA GLY A 45 4.60 -10.20 -13.65
C GLY A 45 5.64 -9.29 -14.31
N ASN A 46 5.32 -8.01 -14.56
CA ASN A 46 6.32 -7.08 -15.09
C ASN A 46 7.40 -6.80 -14.04
N GLU A 47 8.63 -6.73 -14.55
CA GLU A 47 9.81 -6.45 -13.75
C GLU A 47 10.33 -5.05 -14.05
N PHE A 48 10.78 -4.37 -13.00
CA PHE A 48 11.28 -3.00 -13.05
C PHE A 48 12.63 -2.93 -12.35
N ILE A 49 13.44 -1.98 -12.80
CA ILE A 49 14.73 -1.63 -12.19
C ILE A 49 14.67 -0.21 -11.64
N THR A 50 15.21 -0.02 -10.43
CA THR A 50 15.31 1.28 -9.77
C THR A 50 16.42 2.14 -10.37
N LYS A 51 16.16 3.44 -10.51
CA LYS A 51 17.09 4.44 -11.08
C LYS A 51 17.70 5.37 -10.05
N THR A 52 17.27 5.23 -8.80
CA THR A 52 17.76 5.96 -7.63
C THR A 52 17.75 5.01 -6.44
N ASP A 53 18.53 5.33 -5.42
CA ASP A 53 18.40 4.67 -4.12
C ASP A 53 17.00 4.95 -3.55
N THR A 54 16.37 3.91 -3.03
CA THR A 54 15.04 3.97 -2.39
C THR A 54 15.13 3.49 -0.95
N VAL A 55 14.17 3.92 -0.15
CA VAL A 55 14.09 3.59 1.27
C VAL A 55 12.96 2.61 1.52
N ALA A 56 13.29 1.52 2.22
CA ALA A 56 12.32 0.56 2.72
C ALA A 56 11.90 0.98 4.14
N PHE A 57 10.60 1.16 4.36
CA PHE A 57 10.06 1.55 5.66
C PHE A 57 8.73 0.88 5.96
N SER A 58 8.33 0.84 7.22
CA SER A 58 6.99 0.41 7.65
C SER A 58 6.37 1.47 8.56
N PHE A 59 5.07 1.71 8.48
CA PHE A 59 4.40 2.53 9.49
C PHE A 59 4.31 1.78 10.81
N SER A 60 4.47 2.48 11.93
CA SER A 60 4.44 1.88 13.27
C SER A 60 3.09 1.21 13.57
N GLU A 61 2.01 1.68 12.93
CA GLU A 61 0.66 1.12 13.03
C GLU A 61 0.45 -0.12 12.14
N SER A 62 1.17 -0.24 11.01
CA SER A 62 1.07 -1.35 10.06
C SER A 62 2.22 -2.35 10.24
N LYS A 63 2.22 -3.08 11.36
CA LYS A 63 3.25 -4.09 11.63
C LYS A 63 3.34 -5.12 10.50
N GLY A 64 4.44 -5.08 9.74
CA GLY A 64 4.78 -6.06 8.71
C GLY A 64 4.52 -5.62 7.27
N HIS A 65 3.88 -4.47 7.03
CA HIS A 65 3.75 -3.90 5.69
C HIS A 65 4.97 -3.02 5.40
N ILE A 66 5.75 -3.39 4.38
CA ILE A 66 6.93 -2.65 3.96
C ILE A 66 6.58 -1.85 2.72
N HIS A 67 6.85 -0.55 2.76
CA HIS A 67 6.71 0.38 1.66
C HIS A 67 8.08 0.73 1.10
N LEU A 68 8.12 1.01 -0.19
CA LEU A 68 9.31 1.48 -0.90
C LEU A 68 9.02 2.87 -1.50
N ASP A 69 9.82 3.86 -1.15
CA ASP A 69 9.70 5.24 -1.63
C ASP A 69 11.10 5.87 -1.81
N VAL A 70 11.15 7.11 -2.27
CA VAL A 70 12.35 7.90 -2.52
C VAL A 70 12.73 8.68 -1.25
N PHE A 71 14.02 8.97 -1.08
CA PHE A 71 14.45 9.82 0.03
C PHE A 71 13.92 11.26 -0.07
N GLY A 72 13.66 11.88 1.07
CA GLY A 72 13.25 13.29 1.16
C GLY A 72 11.84 13.58 0.62
N THR A 73 11.06 12.56 0.25
CA THR A 73 9.65 12.69 -0.13
C THR A 73 8.75 12.32 1.04
N THR A 74 7.50 12.81 1.02
CA THR A 74 6.41 12.29 1.87
C THR A 74 6.76 12.17 3.36
N GLY A 75 7.57 13.08 3.92
CA GLY A 75 8.00 13.01 5.32
C GLY A 75 9.04 11.92 5.64
N LEU A 76 9.80 11.43 4.65
CA LEU A 76 10.96 10.57 4.83
C LEU A 76 12.24 11.41 5.01
N PRO A 77 13.26 10.88 5.73
CA PRO A 77 14.52 11.59 5.89
C PRO A 77 15.25 11.72 4.55
N ASN A 78 16.18 12.68 4.43
CA ASN A 78 17.13 12.63 3.32
C ASN A 78 18.13 11.50 3.57
N GLN A 79 18.70 10.94 2.52
CA GLN A 79 19.67 9.85 2.63
C GLN A 79 20.87 10.19 3.53
N LYS A 80 21.37 11.43 3.46
CA LYS A 80 22.48 11.93 4.29
C LYS A 80 22.17 11.99 5.79
N ASP A 81 20.89 11.98 6.16
CA ASP A 81 20.43 12.11 7.54
C ASP A 81 20.19 10.72 8.17
N LEU A 82 20.45 9.63 7.43
CA LEU A 82 20.33 8.27 7.95
C LEU A 82 21.43 7.96 8.98
N PRO A 83 21.08 7.37 10.14
CA PRO A 83 22.07 6.86 11.06
C PRO A 83 22.79 5.63 10.46
N PRO A 84 24.01 5.31 10.91
CA PRO A 84 24.77 4.17 10.41
C PRO A 84 24.19 2.80 10.79
N ARG A 85 23.23 2.75 11.72
CA ARG A 85 22.58 1.52 12.18
C ARG A 85 21.11 1.53 11.81
N LEU A 86 20.66 0.47 11.15
CA LEU A 86 19.27 0.21 10.77
C LEU A 86 18.82 -1.12 11.39
N PRO A 87 17.52 -1.29 11.71
CA PRO A 87 16.44 -0.33 11.53
C PRO A 87 16.49 0.83 12.54
N PHE A 88 15.85 1.96 12.24
CA PHE A 88 15.65 3.07 13.20
C PHE A 88 14.26 3.70 13.07
N GLU A 89 13.77 4.27 14.16
CA GLU A 89 12.48 4.97 14.19
C GLU A 89 12.62 6.41 13.69
N TYR A 90 11.71 6.83 12.81
CA TYR A 90 11.61 8.17 12.27
C TYR A 90 10.13 8.59 12.23
N TYR A 91 9.72 9.41 13.20
CA TYR A 91 8.31 9.76 13.45
C TYR A 91 7.43 8.52 13.64
N ASP A 92 6.43 8.33 12.78
CA ASP A 92 5.44 7.25 12.76
C ASP A 92 5.90 6.05 11.91
N ARG A 93 7.20 5.97 11.60
CA ARG A 93 7.77 4.98 10.68
C ARG A 93 9.01 4.35 11.26
N GLN A 94 9.22 3.09 10.92
CA GLN A 94 10.48 2.41 11.10
C GLN A 94 11.18 2.31 9.74
N ILE A 95 12.33 2.94 9.62
CA ILE A 95 13.19 2.82 8.43
C ILE A 95 13.99 1.53 8.56
N LEU A 96 13.80 0.61 7.60
CA LEU A 96 14.31 -0.75 7.65
C LEU A 96 15.65 -0.88 6.93
N GLY A 97 15.83 -0.12 5.85
CA GLY A 97 17.02 -0.23 5.01
C GLY A 97 16.94 0.62 3.75
N VAL A 98 18.01 0.54 2.98
CA VAL A 98 18.12 1.18 1.67
C VAL A 98 18.14 0.09 0.62
N LEU A 99 17.32 0.25 -0.41
CA LEU A 99 17.41 -0.55 -1.62
C LEU A 99 18.22 0.27 -2.64
N PRO A 100 19.42 -0.18 -3.02
CA PRO A 100 20.31 0.61 -3.87
C PRO A 100 19.76 0.75 -5.29
N GLN A 101 20.14 1.83 -5.97
CA GLN A 101 19.92 2.00 -7.41
C GLN A 101 20.39 0.76 -8.18
N GLY A 102 19.60 0.37 -9.19
CA GLY A 102 19.84 -0.83 -9.99
C GLY A 102 19.21 -2.10 -9.41
N SER A 103 18.60 -2.03 -8.23
CA SER A 103 17.80 -3.12 -7.69
C SER A 103 16.54 -3.36 -8.52
N THR A 104 16.13 -4.62 -8.62
CA THR A 104 15.00 -5.06 -9.44
C THR A 104 13.86 -5.58 -8.58
N PHE A 105 12.63 -5.38 -9.04
CA PHE A 105 11.44 -5.91 -8.41
C PHE A 105 10.39 -6.30 -9.44
N ARG A 106 9.57 -7.29 -9.11
CA ARG A 106 8.48 -7.79 -9.97
C ARG A 106 7.14 -7.58 -9.31
N ILE A 107 6.18 -7.02 -10.04
CA ILE A 107 4.82 -6.82 -9.54
C ILE A 107 4.15 -8.19 -9.36
N VAL A 108 3.59 -8.44 -8.18
CA VAL A 108 2.92 -9.70 -7.85
C VAL A 108 1.42 -9.54 -7.60
N LYS A 109 0.98 -8.34 -7.20
CA LYS A 109 -0.43 -8.07 -6.90
C LYS A 109 -0.75 -6.59 -7.07
N VAL A 110 -1.98 -6.31 -7.49
CA VAL A 110 -2.56 -4.97 -7.53
C VAL A 110 -3.82 -4.97 -6.68
N THR A 111 -3.88 -4.12 -5.66
CA THR A 111 -5.05 -3.97 -4.79
C THR A 111 -5.69 -2.62 -4.96
N ARG A 112 -7.02 -2.57 -4.91
CA ARG A 112 -7.78 -1.33 -4.75
C ARG A 112 -8.23 -1.22 -3.31
N TRP A 113 -7.83 -0.16 -2.63
CA TRP A 113 -8.42 0.22 -1.35
C TRP A 113 -9.46 1.30 -1.57
N LYS A 114 -10.48 1.29 -0.71
CA LYS A 114 -11.53 2.30 -0.72
C LYS A 114 -11.96 2.57 0.71
N THR A 115 -11.85 3.82 1.12
CA THR A 115 -12.48 4.36 2.33
C THR A 115 -13.78 5.07 1.94
N PHE A 116 -14.47 5.67 2.91
CA PHE A 116 -15.62 6.52 2.62
C PHE A 116 -15.22 7.78 1.84
N GLU A 117 -14.03 8.32 2.12
CA GLU A 117 -13.56 9.61 1.61
C GLU A 117 -12.70 9.49 0.36
N ASP A 118 -12.03 8.34 0.17
CA ASP A 118 -11.01 8.19 -0.88
C ASP A 118 -10.91 6.75 -1.40
N SER A 119 -10.24 6.58 -2.53
CA SER A 119 -9.87 5.28 -3.07
C SER A 119 -8.56 5.37 -3.84
N GLY A 120 -7.73 4.34 -3.68
CA GLY A 120 -6.45 4.25 -4.36
C GLY A 120 -6.15 2.86 -4.87
N ILE A 121 -4.99 2.75 -5.51
CA ILE A 121 -4.44 1.50 -6.03
C ILE A 121 -3.09 1.30 -5.38
N ASP A 122 -2.87 0.13 -4.80
CA ASP A 122 -1.56 -0.28 -4.30
C ASP A 122 -0.95 -1.33 -5.21
N TYR A 123 0.36 -1.20 -5.42
CA TYR A 123 1.18 -2.16 -6.15
C TYR A 123 2.06 -2.92 -5.18
N MET A 124 1.83 -4.22 -5.04
CA MET A 124 2.72 -5.10 -4.30
C MET A 124 3.71 -5.73 -5.26
N ALA A 125 4.98 -5.72 -4.87
CA ALA A 125 6.09 -6.26 -5.63
C ALA A 125 6.96 -7.16 -4.75
N VAL A 126 7.63 -8.13 -5.38
CA VAL A 126 8.71 -8.88 -4.74
C VAL A 126 10.06 -8.35 -5.25
N ILE A 127 11.01 -8.12 -4.35
CA ILE A 127 12.39 -7.76 -4.74
C ILE A 127 13.06 -8.98 -5.35
N THR A 128 13.58 -8.84 -6.57
CA THR A 128 14.24 -9.92 -7.33
C THR A 128 15.75 -9.81 -7.32
N SER A 129 16.30 -8.61 -7.13
CA SER A 129 17.75 -8.42 -7.00
C SER A 129 18.31 -9.02 -5.71
N ASP A 130 19.57 -9.44 -5.76
CA ASP A 130 20.30 -9.93 -4.59
C ASP A 130 20.43 -8.84 -3.52
N GLY A 131 20.41 -9.26 -2.25
CA GLY A 131 20.58 -8.35 -1.11
C GLY A 131 19.69 -8.71 0.08
N PRO A 132 19.70 -7.89 1.15
CA PRO A 132 18.97 -8.17 2.39
C PRO A 132 17.44 -8.21 2.21
N PHE A 133 16.95 -7.62 1.12
CA PHE A 133 15.53 -7.56 0.79
C PHE A 133 15.09 -8.57 -0.28
N GLN A 134 15.99 -9.41 -0.80
CA GLN A 134 15.64 -10.39 -1.84
C GLN A 134 14.48 -11.28 -1.38
N GLY A 135 13.47 -11.42 -2.25
CA GLY A 135 12.28 -12.22 -1.97
C GLY A 135 11.28 -11.58 -1.00
N LYS A 136 11.53 -10.37 -0.49
CA LYS A 136 10.56 -9.64 0.34
C LYS A 136 9.48 -8.99 -0.51
N GLU A 137 8.25 -9.10 -0.06
CA GLU A 137 7.11 -8.38 -0.62
C GLU A 137 7.06 -6.96 -0.06
N MET A 138 6.90 -5.98 -0.93
CA MET A 138 6.86 -4.55 -0.60
C MET A 138 5.81 -3.83 -1.44
N GLU A 139 5.19 -2.82 -0.86
CA GLU A 139 4.34 -1.88 -1.57
C GLU A 139 5.20 -0.83 -2.29
N VAL A 140 5.09 -0.75 -3.61
CA VAL A 140 5.88 0.15 -4.46
C VAL A 140 5.06 1.28 -5.08
N THR A 141 3.85 1.51 -4.55
CA THR A 141 2.88 2.51 -5.04
C THR A 141 3.47 3.90 -5.14
N TRP A 142 4.31 4.28 -4.18
CA TRP A 142 4.95 5.60 -4.10
C TRP A 142 5.96 5.87 -5.22
N LEU A 143 6.40 4.83 -5.93
CA LEU A 143 7.23 4.97 -7.13
C LEU A 143 6.41 5.18 -8.41
N ALA A 144 5.08 5.11 -8.34
CA ALA A 144 4.18 5.39 -9.44
C ALA A 144 3.76 6.86 -9.51
N GLU A 145 3.37 7.31 -10.70
CA GLU A 145 2.72 8.60 -10.86
C GLU A 145 1.37 8.56 -10.14
N MET A 146 1.17 9.46 -9.17
CA MET A 146 -0.13 9.69 -8.53
C MET A 146 -1.07 10.40 -9.52
N THR A 147 -1.43 9.74 -10.61
CA THR A 147 -2.56 10.17 -11.42
C THR A 147 -3.82 9.64 -10.77
N PHE A 148 -4.61 10.55 -10.18
CA PHE A 148 -6.00 10.29 -9.92
C PHE A 148 -6.65 9.80 -11.23
N TYR A 149 -7.37 8.68 -11.14
CA TYR A 149 -8.22 8.02 -12.15
C TYR A 149 -8.52 8.84 -13.43
N PRO A 150 -8.55 8.23 -14.65
CA PRO A 150 -8.77 6.80 -14.91
C PRO A 150 -7.65 6.10 -15.70
N ASN A 151 -6.45 6.68 -15.80
CA ASN A 151 -5.35 6.03 -16.52
C ASN A 151 -4.68 4.99 -15.64
N VAL A 152 -4.28 3.85 -16.22
CA VAL A 152 -3.41 2.86 -15.57
C VAL A 152 -2.24 3.63 -14.95
N PRO A 153 -2.09 3.68 -13.62
CA PRO A 153 -0.97 4.38 -13.01
C PRO A 153 0.33 3.81 -13.56
N LYS A 154 1.14 4.70 -14.12
CA LYS A 154 2.43 4.35 -14.69
C LYS A 154 3.48 4.56 -13.62
N PHE A 155 4.43 3.63 -13.55
CA PHE A 155 5.62 3.86 -12.77
C PHE A 155 6.36 5.11 -13.29
N ASN A 156 6.81 5.97 -12.39
CA ASN A 156 7.43 7.22 -12.76
C ASN A 156 8.82 6.92 -13.37
N PRO A 157 9.09 7.29 -14.65
CA PRO A 157 10.34 6.98 -15.33
C PRO A 157 11.57 7.67 -14.73
N LYS A 158 11.36 8.64 -13.83
CA LYS A 158 12.40 9.25 -13.00
C LYS A 158 12.97 8.25 -11.97
N TYR A 159 12.13 7.36 -11.43
CA TYR A 159 12.50 6.51 -10.30
C TYR A 159 12.72 5.05 -10.70
N VAL A 160 11.98 4.55 -11.69
CA VAL A 160 12.11 3.17 -12.14
C VAL A 160 11.88 3.06 -13.65
N GLU A 161 12.34 1.98 -14.25
CA GLU A 161 12.06 1.66 -15.65
C GLU A 161 11.84 0.15 -15.84
N PRO A 162 11.05 -0.27 -16.85
CA PRO A 162 10.83 -1.69 -17.11
C PRO A 162 12.13 -2.40 -17.48
N VAL A 163 12.37 -3.58 -16.90
CA VAL A 163 13.42 -4.48 -17.37
C VAL A 163 12.97 -5.06 -18.71
N LYS A 164 13.64 -4.66 -19.79
CA LYS A 164 13.36 -5.20 -21.12
C LYS A 164 13.88 -6.63 -21.20
N GLY A 165 13.02 -7.61 -20.93
CA GLY A 165 13.28 -8.99 -21.28
C GLY A 165 12.93 -9.24 -22.74
N GLU A 166 13.90 -9.66 -23.56
CA GLU A 166 13.57 -10.48 -24.71
C GLU A 166 12.78 -11.69 -24.20
N ILE A 167 11.53 -11.83 -24.61
CA ILE A 167 10.81 -13.10 -24.48
C ILE A 167 11.55 -14.06 -25.42
N SER A 168 12.64 -14.66 -24.93
CA SER A 168 13.24 -15.81 -25.56
C SER A 168 12.24 -16.94 -25.42
N HIS A 169 11.35 -17.04 -26.42
CA HIS A 169 10.67 -18.28 -26.73
C HIS A 169 11.74 -19.30 -27.12
N HIS A 170 12.43 -19.86 -26.14
CA HIS A 170 13.04 -21.18 -26.29
C HIS A 170 11.88 -22.16 -26.44
N ARG A 171 11.40 -22.27 -27.69
CA ARG A 171 10.73 -23.48 -28.18
C ARG A 171 11.69 -24.62 -27.88
N GLY A 172 11.40 -25.37 -26.82
CA GLY A 172 11.92 -26.71 -26.68
C GLY A 172 11.52 -27.49 -27.91
N ARG A 173 12.47 -27.70 -28.81
CA ARG A 173 12.50 -28.87 -29.67
C ARG A 173 12.88 -30.03 -28.75
N LEU A 174 11.94 -30.93 -28.49
CA LEU A 174 12.14 -32.37 -28.58
C LEU A 174 10.80 -32.98 -29.03
#